data_AF-A0A4P7KZM9-F1
#
_entry.id   AF-A0A4P7KZM9-F1
#
_cell.length_a   1.000
_cell.length_b   1.000
_cell.length_c   1.000
_cell.angle_alpha   90.00
_cell.angle_beta   90.00
_cell.angle_gamma   90.00
#
_symmetry.space_group_name_H-M   'P 1'
#
loop_
_entity.id
_entity.type
_entity.pdbx_description
1 polymer ?
#
loop_
_entity_poly.entity_id
_entity_poly.type
_entity_poly.pdbx_seq_one_letter_code
_entity_poly.pdbx_strand_id
1 'polypeptide(L)'
;MHCPRQKLRRVLLSLLKCEQQQRDERTRNLLSRMAGFPAHKELNTFDFKCATGIHKQHIQELSALTFIERNENVVLLGPSGVGKTHLAMG
;
A
#
# COMPACT_ATOMS: atom_id res chain seq x y z
N MET A 1 -36.78 -13.64 -17.07
CA MET A 1 -37.58 -13.20 -15.89
C MET A 1 -36.62 -12.79 -14.77
N HIS A 2 -36.17 -11.52 -14.72
CA HIS A 2 -35.24 -11.03 -13.69
C HIS A 2 -36.07 -10.56 -12.48
N CYS A 3 -35.93 -11.23 -11.33
CA CYS A 3 -36.72 -10.95 -10.12
C CYS A 3 -36.39 -9.55 -9.56
N PRO A 4 -37.40 -8.68 -9.27
CA PRO A 4 -37.20 -7.33 -8.74
C PRO A 4 -36.35 -7.27 -7.45
N ARG A 5 -36.44 -8.31 -6.60
CA ARG A 5 -35.62 -8.41 -5.38
C ARG A 5 -34.11 -8.53 -5.66
N GLN A 6 -33.72 -9.17 -6.77
CA GLN A 6 -32.29 -9.28 -7.13
C GLN A 6 -31.71 -7.94 -7.58
N LYS A 7 -32.52 -7.07 -8.19
CA LYS A 7 -32.10 -5.74 -8.64
C LYS A 7 -31.82 -4.83 -7.43
N LEU A 8 -32.72 -4.80 -6.45
CA LEU A 8 -32.53 -4.01 -5.22
C LEU A 8 -31.30 -4.47 -4.43
N ARG A 9 -31.11 -5.79 -4.27
CA ARG A 9 -29.94 -6.35 -3.59
C ARG A 9 -28.63 -5.91 -4.24
N ARG A 10 -28.57 -5.89 -5.58
CA ARG A 10 -27.38 -5.47 -6.34
C ARG A 10 -27.07 -4.00 -6.12
N VAL A 11 -28.08 -3.14 -6.18
CA VAL A 11 -27.93 -1.69 -5.96
C VAL A 11 -27.46 -1.42 -4.53
N LEU A 12 -28.09 -2.02 -3.52
CA LEU A 12 -27.68 -1.87 -2.12
C LEU A 12 -26.23 -2.33 -1.91
N LEU A 13 -25.85 -3.48 -2.47
CA LEU A 13 -24.47 -3.96 -2.39
C LEU A 13 -23.47 -2.99 -3.04
N SER A 14 -23.81 -2.38 -4.18
CA SER A 14 -22.93 -1.40 -4.82
C SER A 14 -22.78 -0.12 -3.99
N LEU A 15 -23.86 0.35 -3.35
CA LEU A 15 -23.82 1.53 -2.49
C LEU A 15 -22.97 1.28 -1.24
N LEU A 16 -23.16 0.13 -0.58
CA LEU A 16 -22.35 -0.25 0.59
C LEU A 16 -20.87 -0.40 0.24
N LYS A 17 -20.55 -0.99 -0.92
CA LYS A 17 -19.16 -1.08 -1.39
C LYS A 17 -18.55 0.30 -1.66
N CYS A 18 -19.30 1.20 -2.28
CA CYS A 18 -18.86 2.57 -2.53
C CYS A 18 -18.59 3.30 -1.21
N GLU A 19 -19.49 3.18 -0.24
CA GLU A 19 -19.34 3.81 1.08
C GLU A 19 -18.11 3.28 1.83
N GLN A 20 -17.89 1.96 1.81
CA GLN A 20 -16.71 1.33 2.38
C GLN A 20 -15.43 1.84 1.72
N GLN A 21 -15.39 1.91 0.38
CA GLN A 21 -14.23 2.45 -0.35
C GLN A 21 -13.92 3.89 0.05
N GLN A 22 -14.96 4.73 0.19
CA GLN A 22 -14.79 6.11 0.63
C GLN A 22 -14.26 6.22 2.07
N ARG A 23 -14.68 5.32 2.97
CA ARG A 23 -14.13 5.26 4.34
C ARG A 23 -12.66 4.85 4.34
N ASP A 24 -12.31 3.86 3.53
CA ASP A 24 -10.94 3.37 3.42
C ASP A 24 -10.02 4.46 2.86
N GLU A 25 -10.47 5.19 1.82
CA GLU A 25 -9.74 6.32 1.25
C GLU A 25 -9.54 7.46 2.26
N ARG A 26 -10.58 7.82 3.02
CA ARG A 26 -10.45 8.84 4.09
C ARG A 26 -9.44 8.43 5.15
N THR A 27 -9.49 7.17 5.57
CA THR A 27 -8.56 6.61 6.56
C THR A 27 -7.12 6.64 6.03
N ARG A 28 -6.89 6.16 4.80
CA ARG A 28 -5.56 6.19 4.15
C ARG A 28 -5.01 7.61 4.05
N ASN A 29 -5.84 8.56 3.62
CA ASN A 29 -5.45 9.96 3.50
C ASN A 29 -5.10 10.58 4.86
N LEU A 30 -5.87 10.27 5.90
CA LEU A 30 -5.60 10.75 7.26
C LEU A 30 -4.29 10.17 7.79
N LEU A 31 -4.10 8.85 7.70
CA LEU A 31 -2.88 8.18 8.15
C LEU A 31 -1.63 8.68 7.40
N SER A 32 -1.73 8.84 6.08
CA SER A 32 -0.65 9.38 5.26
C SER A 32 -0.25 10.81 5.68
N ARG A 33 -1.23 11.67 5.98
CA ARG A 33 -0.97 13.02 6.52
C ARG A 33 -0.33 12.98 7.91
N MET A 34 -0.82 12.09 8.78
CA MET A 34 -0.30 11.95 10.15
C MET A 34 1.11 11.38 10.19
N ALA A 35 1.50 10.56 9.22
CA ALA A 35 2.83 9.98 9.14
C ALA A 35 3.94 11.03 8.92
N GLY A 36 3.60 12.23 8.46
CA GLY A 36 4.55 13.35 8.36
C GLY A 36 5.66 13.14 7.33
N PHE A 37 5.44 12.28 6.34
CA PHE A 37 6.44 12.01 5.31
C PHE A 37 6.77 13.28 4.51
N PRO A 38 8.06 13.56 4.25
CA PRO A 38 8.49 14.77 3.52
C PRO A 38 8.05 14.76 2.05
N ALA A 39 7.74 13.59 1.49
CA ALA A 39 7.20 13.43 0.15
C ALA A 39 6.34 12.18 0.09
N HIS A 40 5.34 12.17 -0.79
CA HIS A 40 4.61 10.96 -1.12
C HIS A 40 5.46 10.10 -2.05
N LYS A 41 5.89 8.94 -1.56
CA LYS A 41 6.64 7.94 -2.32
C LYS A 41 5.88 6.63 -2.24
N GLU A 42 5.80 5.91 -3.34
CA GLU A 42 5.21 4.58 -3.39
C GLU A 42 6.31 3.56 -3.71
N LEU A 43 6.20 2.35 -3.16
CA LEU A 43 7.09 1.23 -3.53
C LEU A 43 7.17 1.00 -5.05
N ASN A 44 6.07 1.18 -5.78
CA ASN A 44 6.02 1.02 -7.25
C ASN A 44 6.88 2.04 -8.02
N THR A 45 7.18 3.18 -7.42
CA THR A 45 7.99 4.25 -8.03
C THR A 45 9.48 4.14 -7.69
N PHE A 46 9.88 3.07 -6.99
CA PHE A 46 11.27 2.87 -6.60
C PHE A 46 12.17 2.63 -7.81
N ASP A 47 13.25 3.41 -7.94
CA ASP A 47 14.22 3.24 -9.02
C ASP A 47 15.30 2.22 -8.64
N PHE A 48 15.13 1.01 -9.15
CA PHE A 48 16.10 -0.09 -8.99
C PHE A 48 17.45 0.19 -9.67
N LYS A 49 17.56 1.16 -10.58
CA LYS A 49 18.84 1.50 -11.22
C LYS A 49 19.78 2.22 -10.26
N CYS A 50 19.24 3.00 -9.33
CA CYS A 50 19.99 3.70 -8.30
C CYS A 50 20.36 2.80 -7.11
N ALA A 51 19.68 1.66 -6.97
CA ALA A 51 19.84 0.72 -5.88
C ALA A 51 20.73 -0.48 -6.30
N THR A 52 22.02 -0.21 -6.50
CA THR A 52 22.99 -1.26 -6.83
C THR A 52 23.06 -2.30 -5.70
N GLY A 53 22.78 -3.57 -6.03
CA GLY A 53 22.82 -4.69 -5.07
C GLY A 53 21.50 -5.02 -4.36
N ILE A 54 20.40 -4.29 -4.61
CA ILE A 54 19.08 -4.66 -4.08
C ILE A 54 18.37 -5.60 -5.06
N HIS A 55 18.08 -6.83 -4.61
CA HIS A 55 17.27 -7.77 -5.39
C HIS A 55 15.80 -7.32 -5.40
N LYS A 56 15.26 -7.12 -6.61
CA LYS A 56 13.85 -6.74 -6.83
C LYS A 56 12.85 -7.65 -6.11
N GLN A 57 13.17 -8.94 -6.00
CA GLN A 57 12.35 -9.93 -5.32
C GLN A 57 12.14 -9.58 -3.84
N HIS A 58 13.19 -9.17 -3.11
CA HIS A 58 13.06 -8.80 -1.70
C HIS A 58 12.16 -7.58 -1.50
N ILE A 59 12.20 -6.61 -2.41
CA ILE A 59 11.31 -5.44 -2.35
C ILE A 59 9.85 -5.84 -2.62
N GLN A 60 9.61 -6.78 -3.52
CA GLN A 60 8.28 -7.34 -3.75
C GLN A 60 7.76 -8.11 -2.53
N GLU A 61 8.62 -8.87 -1.85
CA GLU A 61 8.27 -9.54 -0.59
C GLU A 61 7.89 -8.54 0.51
N LEU A 62 8.63 -7.42 0.61
CA LEU A 62 8.27 -6.33 1.52
C LEU A 62 6.91 -5.71 1.16
N SER A 63 6.60 -5.54 -0.13
CA SER A 63 5.31 -4.99 -0.58
C SER A 63 4.11 -5.89 -0.24
N ALA A 64 4.36 -7.19 -0.04
CA ALA A 64 3.32 -8.13 0.37
C ALA A 64 3.03 -8.08 1.88
N LEU A 65 3.81 -7.34 2.67
CA LEU A 65 3.65 -7.15 4.11
C LEU A 65 3.65 -8.46 4.93
N THR A 66 4.18 -9.56 4.37
CA THR A 66 4.20 -10.89 5.01
C THR A 66 5.04 -10.95 6.29
N PHE A 67 6.01 -10.06 6.43
CA PHE A 67 6.82 -9.92 7.65
C PHE A 67 5.97 -9.49 8.86
N ILE A 68 4.86 -8.78 8.64
CA ILE A 68 3.93 -8.38 9.72
C ILE A 68 3.25 -9.62 10.29
N GLU A 69 2.73 -10.49 9.43
CA GLU A 69 2.07 -11.74 9.85
C GLU A 69 3.03 -12.67 10.59
N ARG A 70 4.31 -12.65 10.22
CA ARG A 70 5.38 -13.46 10.83
C ARG A 70 6.00 -12.85 12.08
N ASN A 71 5.63 -11.61 12.45
CA ASN A 71 6.28 -10.84 13.52
C ASN A 71 7.80 -10.69 13.32
N GLU A 72 8.22 -10.49 12.08
CA GLU A 72 9.63 -10.31 11.71
C GLU A 72 9.99 -8.82 11.63
N ASN A 73 11.20 -8.49 12.09
CA ASN A 73 11.72 -7.12 11.99
C ASN A 73 12.41 -6.92 10.63
N VAL A 74 12.07 -5.82 9.95
CA VAL A 74 12.73 -5.41 8.71
C VAL A 74 13.75 -4.32 9.01
N VAL A 75 15.01 -4.53 8.58
CA VAL A 75 16.08 -3.55 8.73
C VAL A 75 16.66 -3.21 7.35
N LEU A 76 16.62 -1.92 6.98
CA LEU A 76 17.17 -1.42 5.72
C LEU A 76 18.61 -0.93 5.93
N LEU A 77 19.59 -1.68 5.44
CA LEU A 77 21.02 -1.38 5.56
C LEU A 77 21.63 -1.10 4.18
N GLY A 78 22.56 -0.13 4.12
CA GLY A 78 23.27 0.21 2.90
C GLY A 78 23.83 1.64 2.89
N PRO A 79 24.67 2.00 1.91
CA PRO A 79 25.27 3.33 1.79
C PRO A 79 24.22 4.44 1.59
N SER A 80 24.58 5.70 1.86
CA SER A 80 23.65 6.82 1.67
C SER A 80 23.23 6.96 0.20
N GLY A 81 22.01 7.42 -0.05
CA GLY A 81 21.52 7.67 -1.42
C GLY A 81 20.91 6.47 -2.18
N VAL A 82 20.98 5.24 -1.66
CA VAL A 82 20.44 4.03 -2.34
C VAL A 82 18.92 3.83 -2.20
N GLY A 83 18.20 4.85 -1.73
CA GLY A 83 16.72 4.81 -1.65
C GLY A 83 16.12 4.10 -0.42
N LYS A 84 16.90 3.86 0.65
CA LYS A 84 16.38 3.26 1.91
C LYS A 84 15.20 4.04 2.50
N THR A 85 15.27 5.37 2.54
CA THR A 85 14.17 6.22 3.01
C THR A 85 12.95 6.12 2.09
N HIS A 86 13.14 5.98 0.78
CA HIS A 86 12.03 5.76 -0.15
C HIS A 86 11.31 4.45 0.17
N LEU A 87 12.07 3.35 0.36
CA LEU A 87 11.50 2.04 0.71
C LEU A 87 10.76 2.05 2.05
N ALA A 88 11.22 2.83 3.02
CA ALA A 88 10.56 2.95 4.32
C ALA A 88 9.26 3.78 4.29
N MET A 89 9.12 4.69 3.32
CA MET A 89 7.93 5.53 3.15
C MET A 89 6.86 4.89 2.25
N GLY A 90 7.28 3.99 1.35
CA GLY A 90 6.48 3.48 0.24
C GLY A 90 5.53 2.36 0.56
#